data_AF-A0A3S0R3L7-F1
#
_entry.id   AF-A0A3S0R3L7-F1
#
_cell.length_a   1.000
_cell.length_b   1.000
_cell.length_c   1.000
_cell.angle_alpha   90.00
_cell.angle_beta   90.00
_cell.angle_gamma   90.00
#
_symmetry.space_group_name_H-M   'P 1'
#
loop_
_entity.id
_entity.type
_entity.pdbx_description
1 polymer ?
#
loop_
_entity_poly.entity_id
_entity_poly.type
_entity_poly.pdbx_seq_one_letter_code
_entity_poly.pdbx_strand_id
1 'polypeptide(L)'
;MADGQAVKTMEHTGATELHHEMAFLGITPPMFVALSMLVVIAIMIWQKVPKMIAGMLDSRIATIRGQLEEASKLRAEAEAQLAEAKARNAASAGDAAAIVAHAEAEAAAMLAKAEADLTDLIARRQTMAEDKIAGAERTAIAEVRARAADAATRAAATIIAQRHGAEADKTLVDRTIAGLGKLN
;
A
#
# COMPACT_ATOMS: atom_id res chain seq x y z
N MET A 1 -87.85 -77.31 28.17
CA MET A 1 -87.07 -78.39 28.81
C MET A 1 -85.73 -77.75 29.16
N ALA A 2 -85.62 -77.16 30.36
CA ALA A 2 -85.20 -77.83 31.59
C ALA A 2 -83.74 -78.30 31.48
N ASP A 3 -82.81 -78.06 32.38
CA ASP A 3 -82.69 -77.31 33.64
C ASP A 3 -81.19 -77.44 33.99
N GLY A 4 -80.60 -76.57 34.81
CA GLY A 4 -79.24 -76.84 35.33
C GLY A 4 -78.43 -75.60 35.71
N GLN A 5 -78.32 -75.39 37.01
CA GLN A 5 -77.94 -74.14 37.68
C GLN A 5 -76.42 -73.80 37.69
N ALA A 6 -76.19 -72.48 37.78
CA ALA A 6 -75.28 -71.78 38.70
C ALA A 6 -73.78 -72.10 38.72
N VAL A 7 -72.96 -71.11 38.35
CA VAL A 7 -71.88 -70.58 39.20
C VAL A 7 -71.75 -69.05 38.98
N LYS A 8 -71.94 -68.28 40.05
CA LYS A 8 -71.50 -66.88 40.18
C LYS A 8 -70.03 -66.85 40.57
N THR A 9 -69.24 -65.99 39.93
CA THR A 9 -67.96 -65.46 40.44
C THR A 9 -67.83 -64.02 39.90
N MET A 10 -68.39 -63.05 40.62
CA MET A 10 -67.68 -62.20 41.60
C MET A 10 -66.79 -61.15 40.92
N GLU A 11 -67.36 -59.98 40.73
CA GLU A 11 -66.62 -58.72 40.76
C GLU A 11 -65.92 -58.62 42.12
N HIS A 12 -64.60 -58.46 42.11
CA HIS A 12 -63.86 -57.98 43.27
C HIS A 12 -63.58 -56.49 43.06
N THR A 13 -64.58 -55.66 43.37
CA THR A 13 -64.31 -54.33 43.92
C THR A 13 -63.40 -54.53 45.12
N GLY A 14 -62.18 -53.99 45.05
CA GLY A 14 -61.21 -54.01 46.14
C GLY A 14 -61.76 -53.22 47.32
N ALA A 15 -62.45 -53.94 48.21
CA ALA A 15 -62.86 -53.44 49.49
C ALA A 15 -61.62 -53.08 50.31
N THR A 16 -61.72 -51.91 50.93
CA THR A 16 -60.97 -51.46 52.09
C THR A 16 -60.61 -52.61 53.05
N GLU A 17 -59.36 -53.07 53.00
CA GLU A 17 -58.81 -53.98 54.00
C GLU A 17 -58.27 -53.16 55.18
N LEU A 18 -58.97 -53.30 56.31
CA LEU A 18 -58.63 -52.77 57.63
C LEU A 18 -57.47 -53.59 58.22
N HIS A 19 -56.24 -53.16 58.01
CA HIS A 19 -55.08 -53.73 58.71
C HIS A 19 -54.95 -53.15 60.12
N HIS A 20 -54.88 -54.06 61.10
CA HIS A 20 -54.81 -53.79 62.54
C HIS A 20 -53.82 -52.68 62.93
N GLU A 21 -54.34 -51.69 63.65
CA GLU A 21 -53.53 -50.71 64.39
C GLU A 21 -52.88 -51.40 65.60
N MET A 22 -51.61 -51.79 65.46
CA MET A 22 -50.75 -51.91 66.63
C MET A 22 -50.16 -50.52 66.89
N ALA A 23 -50.97 -49.66 67.53
CA ALA A 23 -50.54 -48.34 67.97
C ALA A 23 -49.61 -48.50 69.18
N PHE A 24 -48.31 -48.57 68.92
CA PHE A 24 -47.30 -48.38 69.97
C PHE A 24 -47.22 -46.87 70.27
N LEU A 25 -47.64 -46.47 71.47
CA LEU A 25 -47.60 -45.08 71.96
C LEU A 25 -48.41 -44.07 71.10
N GLY A 26 -49.60 -44.47 70.61
CA GLY A 26 -50.53 -43.53 69.93
C GLY A 26 -50.14 -43.12 68.51
N ILE A 27 -49.15 -43.78 67.90
CA ILE A 27 -48.68 -43.51 66.54
C ILE A 27 -49.14 -44.64 65.61
N THR A 28 -49.85 -44.28 64.54
CA THR A 28 -50.32 -45.23 63.52
C THR A 28 -49.20 -45.61 62.54
N PRO A 29 -49.24 -46.79 61.88
CA PRO A 29 -48.25 -47.18 60.88
C PRO A 29 -47.94 -46.14 59.79
N PRO A 30 -48.93 -45.45 59.17
CA PRO A 30 -48.64 -44.37 58.21
C PRO A 30 -47.93 -43.17 58.85
N MET A 31 -48.12 -42.92 60.16
CA MET A 31 -47.39 -41.88 60.87
C MET A 31 -45.91 -42.23 61.08
N PHE A 32 -45.56 -43.50 61.28
CA PHE A 32 -44.16 -43.94 61.29
C PHE A 32 -43.48 -43.77 59.92
N VAL A 33 -44.21 -44.03 58.83
CA VAL A 33 -43.72 -43.79 57.46
C VAL A 33 -43.53 -42.29 57.20
N ALA A 34 -44.50 -41.46 57.60
CA ALA A 34 -44.41 -40.01 57.49
C ALA A 34 -43.24 -39.45 58.32
N LEU A 35 -43.04 -39.95 59.55
CA LEU A 35 -41.90 -39.57 60.41
C LEU A 35 -40.56 -40.00 59.81
N SER A 36 -40.49 -41.20 59.23
CA SER A 36 -39.28 -41.68 58.54
C SER A 36 -38.95 -40.82 57.31
N MET A 37 -39.95 -40.46 56.51
CA MET A 37 -39.79 -39.51 55.39
C MET A 37 -39.33 -38.14 55.86
N LEU A 38 -39.89 -37.64 56.97
CA LEU A 38 -39.50 -36.36 57.56
C LEU A 38 -38.04 -36.37 58.04
N VAL A 39 -37.59 -37.46 58.67
CA VAL A 39 -36.19 -37.64 59.08
C VAL A 39 -35.26 -37.67 57.87
N VAL A 40 -35.62 -38.38 56.79
CA VAL A 40 -34.83 -38.39 55.54
C VAL A 40 -34.74 -36.99 54.93
N ILE A 41 -35.86 -36.26 54.85
CA ILE A 41 -35.90 -34.88 54.36
C ILE A 41 -35.05 -33.95 55.25
N ALA A 42 -35.13 -34.09 56.57
CA ALA A 42 -34.33 -33.32 57.51
C ALA A 42 -32.83 -33.59 57.33
N ILE A 43 -32.43 -34.85 57.14
CA ILE A 43 -31.04 -35.22 56.84
C ILE A 43 -30.60 -34.65 55.48
N MET A 44 -31.44 -34.68 54.44
CA MET A 44 -31.13 -34.08 53.14
C MET A 44 -30.94 -32.56 53.20
N ILE A 45 -31.74 -31.87 54.03
CA ILE A 45 -31.59 -30.43 54.28
C ILE A 45 -30.30 -30.18 55.07
N TRP A 46 -30.00 -30.99 56.09
CA TRP A 46 -28.78 -30.85 56.90
C TRP A 46 -27.51 -31.10 56.08
N GLN A 47 -27.55 -32.09 55.18
CA GLN A 47 -26.51 -32.36 54.18
C GLN A 47 -26.49 -31.37 53.01
N LYS A 48 -27.33 -30.33 53.04
CA LYS A 48 -27.34 -29.20 52.09
C LYS A 48 -27.52 -29.60 50.63
N VAL A 49 -28.17 -30.74 50.36
CA VAL A 49 -28.50 -31.19 48.99
C VAL A 49 -29.20 -30.11 48.16
N PRO A 50 -30.23 -29.39 48.65
CA PRO A 50 -30.87 -28.33 47.86
C PRO A 50 -29.92 -27.16 47.55
N LYS A 51 -28.98 -26.84 48.45
CA LYS A 51 -27.98 -25.79 48.21
C LYS A 51 -26.97 -26.19 47.14
N MET A 52 -26.59 -27.47 47.08
CA MET A 52 -25.68 -27.98 46.06
C MET A 52 -26.30 -27.91 44.66
N ILE A 53 -27.58 -28.30 44.53
CA ILE A 53 -28.31 -28.23 43.25
C ILE A 53 -28.48 -26.77 42.80
N ALA A 54 -28.85 -25.87 43.72
CA ALA A 54 -28.92 -24.44 43.42
C ALA A 54 -27.56 -23.89 42.96
N GLY A 55 -26.47 -24.23 43.66
CA GLY A 55 -25.11 -23.81 43.29
C GLY A 55 -24.66 -24.32 41.93
N MET A 56 -25.02 -25.55 41.54
CA MET A 56 -24.73 -26.07 40.20
C MET A 56 -25.52 -25.32 39.11
N LEU A 57 -26.78 -24.97 39.39
CA LEU A 57 -27.60 -24.21 38.46
C LEU A 57 -27.07 -22.78 38.30
N ASP A 58 -26.71 -22.13 39.40
CA ASP A 58 -26.07 -20.80 39.40
C ASP A 58 -24.73 -20.82 38.66
N SER A 59 -23.92 -21.87 38.86
CA SER A 59 -22.66 -22.05 38.12
C SER A 59 -22.90 -22.16 36.61
N ARG A 60 -23.92 -22.93 36.18
CA ARG A 60 -24.28 -23.02 34.76
C ARG A 60 -24.76 -21.68 34.21
N ILE A 61 -25.57 -20.94 34.97
CA ILE A 61 -26.01 -19.59 34.58
C ILE A 61 -24.81 -18.65 34.43
N ALA A 62 -23.86 -18.69 35.37
CA ALA A 62 -22.65 -17.89 35.30
C ALA A 62 -21.78 -18.24 34.08
N THR A 63 -21.60 -19.53 33.79
CA THR A 63 -20.87 -19.98 32.59
C THR A 63 -21.55 -19.53 31.30
N ILE A 64 -22.87 -19.69 31.19
CA ILE A 64 -23.62 -19.26 29.99
C ILE A 64 -23.55 -17.74 29.82
N ARG A 65 -23.67 -16.97 30.92
CA ARG A 65 -23.51 -15.50 30.87
C ARG A 65 -22.11 -15.12 30.39
N GLY A 66 -21.07 -15.73 30.94
CA GLY A 66 -19.69 -15.49 30.50
C GLY A 66 -19.47 -15.81 29.03
N GLN A 67 -19.98 -16.95 28.55
CA GLN A 67 -19.91 -17.30 27.12
C GLN A 67 -20.67 -16.31 26.23
N LEU A 68 -21.83 -15.82 26.68
CA LEU A 68 -22.62 -14.84 25.93
C LEU A 68 -21.93 -13.47 25.88
N GLU A 69 -21.33 -13.04 26.99
CA GLU A 69 -20.52 -11.82 27.06
C GLU A 69 -19.30 -11.92 26.14
N GLU A 70 -18.55 -13.02 26.20
CA GLU A 70 -17.39 -13.26 25.34
C GLU A 70 -17.79 -13.31 23.86
N ALA A 71 -18.89 -13.98 23.51
CA ALA A 71 -19.41 -13.99 22.15
C ALA A 71 -19.84 -12.58 21.69
N SER A 72 -20.49 -11.80 22.56
CA SER A 72 -20.89 -10.42 22.25
C SER A 72 -19.67 -9.53 22.04
N LYS A 73 -18.62 -9.70 22.85
CA LYS A 73 -17.37 -8.97 22.73
C LYS A 73 -16.64 -9.34 21.45
N LEU A 74 -16.54 -10.63 21.14
CA LEU A 74 -15.92 -11.13 19.91
C LEU A 74 -16.65 -10.59 18.66
N ARG A 75 -17.99 -10.54 18.71
CA ARG A 75 -18.78 -9.94 17.64
C ARG A 75 -18.50 -8.44 17.51
N ALA A 76 -18.46 -7.70 18.60
CA ALA A 76 -18.13 -6.27 18.58
C ALA A 76 -16.70 -6.02 18.03
N GLU A 77 -15.73 -6.84 18.42
CA GLU A 77 -14.36 -6.78 17.90
C GLU A 77 -14.31 -7.11 16.40
N ALA A 78 -15.08 -8.09 15.93
CA ALA A 78 -15.17 -8.43 14.51
C ALA A 78 -15.85 -7.32 13.68
N GLU A 79 -16.92 -6.73 14.20
CA GLU A 79 -17.60 -5.60 13.57
C GLU A 79 -16.69 -4.36 13.50
N ALA A 80 -15.92 -4.10 14.56
CA ALA A 80 -14.92 -3.02 14.59
C ALA A 80 -13.79 -3.26 13.56
N GLN A 81 -13.23 -4.47 13.51
CA GLN A 81 -12.19 -4.82 12.53
C GLN A 81 -12.72 -4.74 11.10
N LEU A 82 -13.97 -5.14 10.85
CA LEU A 82 -14.60 -5.02 9.54
C LEU A 82 -14.77 -3.55 9.14
N ALA A 83 -15.21 -2.70 10.07
CA ALA A 83 -15.34 -1.26 9.84
C ALA A 83 -13.98 -0.62 9.53
N GLU A 84 -12.94 -0.97 10.28
CA GLU A 84 -11.57 -0.51 10.06
C GLU A 84 -11.03 -0.98 8.70
N ALA A 85 -11.20 -2.27 8.35
CA ALA A 85 -10.77 -2.79 7.06
C ALA A 85 -11.50 -2.13 5.88
N LYS A 86 -12.80 -1.85 6.01
CA LYS A 86 -13.57 -1.11 5.00
C LYS A 86 -13.08 0.34 4.87
N ALA A 87 -12.85 1.02 5.99
CA ALA A 87 -12.30 2.38 5.99
C ALA A 87 -10.89 2.40 5.36
N ARG A 88 -10.04 1.42 5.70
CA ARG A 88 -8.69 1.29 5.16
C ARG A 88 -8.70 0.99 3.65
N ASN A 89 -9.59 0.13 3.17
CA ASN A 89 -9.76 -0.13 1.75
C ASN A 89 -10.23 1.12 0.99
N ALA A 90 -11.21 1.86 1.53
CA ALA A 90 -11.67 3.10 0.94
C ALA A 90 -10.56 4.16 0.88
N ALA A 91 -9.79 4.31 1.97
CA ALA A 91 -8.62 5.19 2.01
C ALA A 91 -7.55 4.75 1.00
N SER A 92 -7.28 3.45 0.87
CA SER A 92 -6.25 2.93 -0.05
C SER A 92 -6.60 3.17 -1.52
N ALA A 93 -7.89 3.12 -1.88
CA ALA A 93 -8.34 3.48 -3.22
C ALA A 93 -8.14 4.98 -3.50
N GLY A 94 -8.41 5.84 -2.51
CA GLY A 94 -8.13 7.28 -2.58
C GLY A 94 -6.63 7.57 -2.69
N ASP A 95 -5.80 6.91 -1.87
CA ASP A 95 -4.35 7.06 -1.88
C ASP A 95 -3.76 6.61 -3.21
N ALA A 96 -4.22 5.49 -3.78
CA ALA A 96 -3.78 5.03 -5.10
C ALA A 96 -4.12 6.04 -6.21
N ALA A 97 -5.34 6.60 -6.20
CA ALA A 97 -5.73 7.63 -7.15
C ALA A 97 -4.89 8.92 -6.98
N ALA A 98 -4.60 9.31 -5.73
CA ALA A 98 -3.74 10.46 -5.43
C ALA A 98 -2.29 10.23 -5.90
N ILE A 99 -1.75 9.02 -5.71
CA ILE A 99 -0.42 8.64 -6.21
C ILE A 99 -0.36 8.76 -7.73
N VAL A 100 -1.37 8.24 -8.45
CA VAL A 100 -1.41 8.32 -9.92
C VAL A 100 -1.51 9.78 -10.37
N ALA A 101 -2.42 10.57 -9.80
CA ALA A 101 -2.57 11.97 -10.15
C ALA A 101 -1.29 12.79 -9.87
N HIS A 102 -0.60 12.50 -8.76
CA HIS A 102 0.67 13.14 -8.44
C HIS A 102 1.77 12.74 -9.44
N ALA A 103 1.88 11.47 -9.78
CA ALA A 103 2.84 10.97 -10.74
C ALA A 103 2.61 11.55 -12.15
N GLU A 104 1.35 11.69 -12.58
CA GLU A 104 1.01 12.34 -13.85
C GLU A 104 1.39 13.82 -13.86
N ALA A 105 1.11 14.54 -12.77
CA ALA A 105 1.50 15.95 -12.63
C ALA A 105 3.03 16.13 -12.64
N GLU A 106 3.77 15.26 -11.95
CA GLU A 106 5.23 15.26 -11.96
C GLU A 106 5.81 14.90 -13.33
N ALA A 107 5.23 13.91 -14.01
CA ALA A 107 5.63 13.53 -15.36
C ALA A 107 5.42 14.68 -16.35
N ALA A 108 4.27 15.38 -16.28
CA ALA A 108 4.00 16.55 -17.11
C ALA A 108 4.98 17.70 -16.82
N ALA A 109 5.30 17.96 -15.55
CA ALA A 109 6.29 18.96 -15.17
C ALA A 109 7.71 18.60 -15.64
N MET A 110 8.09 17.32 -15.54
CA MET A 110 9.37 16.82 -16.05
C MET A 110 9.47 16.94 -17.57
N LEU A 111 8.40 16.61 -18.30
CA LEU A 111 8.32 16.79 -19.76
C LEU A 111 8.49 18.25 -20.15
N ALA A 112 7.72 19.15 -19.54
CA ALA A 112 7.82 20.59 -19.82
C ALA A 112 9.23 21.14 -19.55
N LYS A 113 9.86 20.70 -18.45
CA LYS A 113 11.24 21.07 -18.14
C LYS A 113 12.23 20.49 -19.15
N ALA A 114 12.08 19.22 -19.51
CA ALA A 114 12.95 18.56 -20.49
C ALA A 114 12.85 19.23 -21.87
N GLU A 115 11.65 19.62 -22.31
CA GLU A 115 11.46 20.36 -23.56
C GLU A 115 12.15 21.73 -23.54
N ALA A 116 12.03 22.46 -22.41
CA ALA A 116 12.72 23.74 -22.23
C ALA A 116 14.25 23.57 -22.26
N ASP A 117 14.78 22.59 -21.51
CA ASP A 117 16.21 22.29 -21.44
C ASP A 117 16.75 21.83 -22.81
N LEU A 118 15.99 21.00 -23.55
CA LEU A 118 16.34 20.59 -24.90
C LEU A 118 16.38 21.76 -25.87
N THR A 119 15.41 22.68 -25.78
CA THR A 119 15.37 23.88 -26.63
C THR A 119 16.59 24.77 -26.38
N ASP A 120 16.95 25.01 -25.12
CA ASP A 120 18.15 25.77 -24.76
C ASP A 120 19.43 25.06 -25.24
N LEU A 121 19.51 23.74 -25.08
CA LEU A 121 20.66 22.95 -25.51
C LEU A 121 20.83 22.97 -27.04
N ILE A 122 19.74 22.87 -27.79
CA ILE A 122 19.76 22.97 -29.25
C ILE A 122 20.19 24.37 -29.67
N ALA A 123 19.63 25.42 -29.07
CA ALA A 123 20.01 26.81 -29.36
C ALA A 123 21.51 27.05 -29.13
N ARG A 124 22.05 26.61 -27.98
CA ARG A 124 23.49 26.71 -27.69
C ARG A 124 24.34 25.93 -28.69
N ARG A 125 23.91 24.72 -29.07
CA ARG A 125 24.62 23.92 -30.08
C ARG A 125 24.60 24.57 -31.45
N GLN A 126 23.48 25.19 -31.82
CA GLN A 126 23.37 25.94 -33.05
C GLN A 126 24.35 27.12 -33.06
N THR A 127 24.37 27.95 -32.01
CA THR A 127 25.31 29.07 -31.91
C THR A 127 26.76 28.60 -31.96
N MET A 128 27.12 27.52 -31.26
CA MET A 128 28.49 26.96 -31.34
C MET A 128 28.85 26.48 -32.75
N ALA A 129 27.89 25.91 -33.48
CA ALA A 129 28.11 25.48 -34.86
C ALA A 129 28.27 26.70 -35.79
N GLU A 130 27.42 27.72 -35.64
CA GLU A 130 27.51 28.98 -36.38
C GLU A 130 28.84 29.70 -36.13
N ASP A 131 29.29 29.80 -34.87
CA ASP A 131 30.58 30.38 -34.50
C ASP A 131 31.76 29.61 -35.11
N LYS A 132 31.66 28.28 -35.14
CA LYS A 132 32.69 27.43 -35.75
C LYS A 132 32.74 27.60 -37.27
N ILE A 133 31.59 27.72 -37.92
CA ILE A 133 31.48 28.01 -39.36
C ILE A 133 32.09 29.38 -39.65
N ALA A 134 31.69 30.43 -38.91
CA ALA A 134 32.21 31.78 -39.09
C ALA A 134 33.74 31.84 -38.87
N GLY A 135 34.26 31.10 -37.89
CA GLY A 135 35.70 30.97 -37.67
C GLY A 135 36.42 30.26 -38.83
N ALA A 136 35.83 29.19 -39.36
CA ALA A 136 36.36 28.46 -40.51
C ALA A 136 36.32 29.32 -41.78
N GLU A 137 35.25 30.07 -42.02
CA GLU A 137 35.11 31.01 -43.16
C GLU A 137 36.17 32.09 -43.12
N ARG A 138 36.40 32.72 -41.96
CA ARG A 138 37.48 33.72 -41.80
C ARG A 138 38.85 33.13 -42.12
N THR A 139 39.11 31.91 -41.63
CA THR A 139 40.36 31.19 -41.92
C THR A 139 40.50 30.88 -43.41
N ALA A 140 39.44 30.39 -44.05
CA ALA A 140 39.44 30.06 -45.49
C ALA A 140 39.66 31.31 -46.36
N ILE A 141 39.02 32.44 -46.03
CA ILE A 141 39.23 33.72 -46.73
C ILE A 141 40.67 34.19 -46.58
N ALA A 142 41.23 34.10 -45.37
CA ALA A 142 42.63 34.47 -45.12
C ALA A 142 43.59 33.57 -45.93
N GLU A 143 43.32 32.27 -46.00
CA GLU A 143 44.12 31.32 -46.77
C GLU A 143 44.06 31.61 -48.28
N VAL A 144 42.87 31.88 -48.83
CA VAL A 144 42.71 32.25 -50.25
C VAL A 144 43.48 33.54 -50.56
N ARG A 145 43.40 34.55 -49.69
CA ARG A 145 44.15 35.80 -49.85
C ARG A 145 45.66 35.56 -49.81
N ALA A 146 46.14 34.74 -48.87
CA ALA A 146 47.55 34.39 -48.77
C ALA A 146 48.04 33.68 -50.04
N ARG A 147 47.30 32.67 -50.53
CA ARG A 147 47.62 31.95 -51.78
C ARG A 147 47.62 32.88 -53.00
N ALA A 148 46.67 33.81 -53.08
CA ALA A 148 46.61 34.79 -54.16
C ALA A 148 47.79 35.77 -54.12
N ALA A 149 48.15 36.29 -52.94
CA ALA A 149 49.30 37.17 -52.75
C ALA A 149 50.60 36.45 -53.13
N ASP A 150 50.77 35.21 -52.68
CA ASP A 150 51.94 34.37 -52.98
C ASP A 150 52.04 34.06 -54.49
N ALA A 151 50.93 33.71 -55.15
CA ALA A 151 50.89 33.54 -56.61
C ALA A 151 51.23 34.82 -57.37
N ALA A 152 50.68 35.97 -56.95
CA ALA A 152 50.99 37.27 -57.54
C ALA A 152 52.46 37.65 -57.36
N THR A 153 53.03 37.38 -56.18
CA THR A 153 54.45 37.67 -55.87
C THR A 153 55.38 36.82 -56.73
N ARG A 154 55.08 35.51 -56.90
CA ARG A 154 55.83 34.64 -57.82
C ARG A 154 55.74 35.07 -59.28
N ALA A 155 54.54 35.45 -59.74
CA ALA A 155 54.34 35.94 -61.10
C ALA A 155 55.12 37.24 -61.32
N ALA A 156 55.04 38.19 -60.37
CA ALA A 156 55.81 39.42 -60.40
C ALA A 156 57.33 39.14 -60.42
N ALA A 157 57.83 38.25 -59.56
CA ALA A 157 59.24 37.86 -59.54
C ALA A 157 59.71 37.26 -60.89
N THR A 158 58.85 36.45 -61.52
CA THR A 158 59.14 35.86 -62.85
C THR A 158 59.18 36.92 -63.94
N ILE A 159 58.20 37.83 -63.98
CA ILE A 159 58.16 38.93 -64.96
C ILE A 159 59.35 39.86 -64.77
N ILE A 160 59.69 40.20 -63.52
CA ILE A 160 60.87 40.98 -63.19
C ILE A 160 62.10 40.25 -63.73
N ALA A 161 62.32 38.97 -63.41
CA ALA A 161 63.48 38.22 -63.91
C ALA A 161 63.57 38.17 -65.46
N GLN A 162 62.45 38.14 -66.16
CA GLN A 162 62.41 38.14 -67.63
C GLN A 162 62.62 39.51 -68.27
N ARG A 163 62.22 40.59 -67.60
CA ARG A 163 62.28 41.97 -68.14
C ARG A 163 63.35 42.85 -67.49
N HIS A 164 64.02 42.39 -66.43
CA HIS A 164 65.15 43.09 -65.85
C HIS A 164 66.37 42.92 -66.73
N GLY A 165 66.87 44.03 -67.27
CA GLY A 165 68.17 44.13 -67.92
C GLY A 165 68.99 45.28 -67.34
N ALA A 166 70.22 45.43 -67.81
CA ALA A 166 71.21 46.39 -67.29
C ALA A 166 70.74 47.86 -67.27
N GLU A 167 69.81 48.25 -68.16
CA GLU A 167 69.26 49.61 -68.22
C GLU A 167 68.31 49.92 -67.05
N ALA A 168 67.52 48.92 -66.62
CA ALA A 168 66.65 49.02 -65.45
C ALA A 168 67.45 49.01 -64.14
N ASP A 169 68.53 48.23 -64.07
CA ASP A 169 69.45 48.22 -62.92
C ASP A 169 70.13 49.58 -62.74
N LYS A 170 70.63 50.16 -63.82
CA LYS A 170 71.25 51.50 -63.79
C LYS A 170 70.28 52.56 -63.27
N THR A 171 69.03 52.54 -63.72
CA THR A 171 67.99 53.47 -63.26
C THR A 171 67.65 53.28 -61.76
N LEU A 172 67.63 52.04 -61.26
CA LEU A 172 67.43 51.75 -59.83
C LEU A 172 68.61 52.19 -58.98
N VAL A 173 69.84 51.97 -59.45
CA VAL A 173 71.08 52.42 -58.79
C VAL A 173 71.14 53.95 -58.74
N ASP A 174 70.87 54.64 -59.85
CA ASP A 174 70.83 56.10 -59.89
C ASP A 174 69.74 56.67 -58.95
N ARG A 175 68.57 56.01 -58.87
CA ARG A 175 67.49 56.41 -57.96
C ARG A 175 67.82 56.16 -56.49
N THR A 176 68.46 55.04 -56.15
CA THR A 176 68.90 54.74 -54.79
C THR A 176 70.04 55.65 -54.35
N ILE A 177 71.00 55.95 -55.23
CA ILE A 177 72.06 56.96 -54.99
C ILE A 177 71.43 58.35 -54.78
N ALA A 178 70.46 58.74 -55.60
CA ALA A 178 69.74 60.01 -55.43
C ALA A 178 68.89 60.04 -54.14
N GLY A 179 68.32 58.90 -53.73
CA GLY A 179 67.55 58.76 -52.49
C GLY A 179 68.42 58.81 -51.24
N LEU A 180 69.61 58.23 -51.27
CA LEU A 180 70.62 58.33 -50.20
C LEU A 180 71.20 59.75 -50.08
N GLY A 181 71.25 60.50 -51.18
CA GLY A 181 71.58 61.93 -51.19
C GLY A 181 70.45 62.85 -50.69
N LYS A 182 69.22 62.33 -50.60
CA LYS A 182 68.05 63.00 -50.01
C LYS A 182 67.85 62.51 -48.58
N LEU A 183 68.71 62.96 -47.68
CA LEU A 183 68.41 62.94 -46.25
C LEU A 183 67.24 63.90 -45.98
N ASN A 184 66.05 63.35 -45.81
CA ASN A 184 64.95 63.92 -45.05
C ASN A 184 64.21 62.77 -44.37
#